data_AF-A0A7D6ZHQ9-F1
#
_entry.id   AF-A0A7D6ZHQ9-F1
#
_cell.length_a   1.000
_cell.length_b   1.000
_cell.length_c   1.000
_cell.angle_alpha   90.00
_cell.angle_beta   90.00
_cell.angle_gamma   90.00
#
_symmetry.space_group_name_H-M   'P 1'
#
loop_
_entity.id
_entity.type
_entity.pdbx_description
1 polymer ?
#
loop_
_entity_poly.entity_id
_entity_poly.type
_entity_poly.pdbx_seq_one_letter_code
_entity_poly.pdbx_strand_id
1 'polypeptide(L)'
;MESVETGHYLEAVAVLDSLLGDRLTSRYSYVRREDSSELPAVGQLCDRLLNGYKTKENPHLENDPRFRAIIEEIQKWSATRNQAMHQTAKILANSSAHVRFIEILEEHRQTALDGVSLLRRLDELDTQVRFEAGKRPGTWPDAFFPERSSTRRSDIAWLNRMPAASTTSQV
;
A
#
# COMPACT_ATOMS: atom_id res chain seq x y z
N MET A 1 -8.53 -9.42 8.84
CA MET A 1 -9.00 -8.19 8.16
C MET A 1 -10.48 -8.44 7.93
N GLU A 2 -11.27 -8.13 8.95
CA GLU A 2 -12.57 -8.76 9.19
C GLU A 2 -13.54 -8.61 8.00
N SER A 3 -13.56 -7.45 7.33
CA SER A 3 -14.43 -7.19 6.17
C SER A 3 -14.19 -8.11 4.95
N VAL A 4 -12.95 -8.58 4.68
CA VAL A 4 -12.71 -9.57 3.59
C VAL A 4 -13.15 -10.96 4.00
N GLU A 5 -13.02 -11.28 5.28
CA GLU A 5 -13.38 -12.57 5.84
C GLU A 5 -14.92 -12.73 5.95
N THR A 6 -15.66 -11.61 6.01
CA THR A 6 -17.12 -11.58 6.09
C THR A 6 -17.83 -11.25 4.76
N GLY A 7 -17.10 -11.13 3.65
CA GLY A 7 -17.69 -10.87 2.32
C GLY A 7 -18.04 -9.40 2.01
N HIS A 8 -17.59 -8.44 2.84
CA HIS A 8 -17.79 -7.01 2.64
C HIS A 8 -16.67 -6.42 1.76
N TYR A 9 -16.54 -6.91 0.51
CA TYR A 9 -15.41 -6.58 -0.36
C TYR A 9 -15.35 -5.11 -0.78
N LEU A 10 -16.49 -4.45 -0.97
CA LEU A 10 -16.54 -3.01 -1.26
C LEU A 10 -16.02 -2.14 -0.11
N GLU A 11 -16.41 -2.48 1.12
CA GLU A 11 -15.90 -1.81 2.33
C GLU A 11 -14.40 -2.05 2.48
N ALA A 12 -13.96 -3.30 2.31
CA ALA A 12 -12.54 -3.64 2.34
C ALA A 12 -11.74 -2.82 1.31
N VAL A 13 -12.25 -2.69 0.08
CA VAL A 13 -11.63 -1.87 -0.96
C VAL A 13 -11.55 -0.40 -0.55
N ALA A 14 -12.59 0.17 0.06
CA ALA A 14 -12.58 1.56 0.53
C ALA A 14 -11.57 1.77 1.67
N VAL A 15 -11.50 0.84 2.63
CA VAL A 15 -10.51 0.87 3.72
C VAL A 15 -9.09 0.76 3.16
N LEU A 16 -8.86 -0.16 2.21
CA LEU A 16 -7.56 -0.34 1.55
C LEU A 16 -7.12 0.90 0.80
N ASP A 17 -8.04 1.60 0.12
CA ASP A 17 -7.72 2.84 -0.57
C ASP A 17 -7.23 3.93 0.39
N SER A 18 -7.90 4.07 1.54
CA SER A 18 -7.48 5.00 2.60
C SER A 18 -6.10 4.62 3.14
N LEU A 19 -5.89 3.34 3.49
CA LEU A 19 -4.63 2.87 4.08
C LEU A 19 -3.47 3.04 3.10
N LEU A 20 -3.64 2.65 1.83
CA LEU A 20 -2.64 2.84 0.78
C LEU A 20 -2.36 4.33 0.56
N GLY A 21 -3.40 5.18 0.57
CA GLY A 21 -3.25 6.63 0.50
C GLY A 21 -2.38 7.18 1.63
N ASP A 22 -2.61 6.77 2.87
CA ASP A 22 -1.81 7.20 4.03
C ASP A 22 -0.35 6.75 3.91
N ARG A 23 -0.12 5.51 3.47
CA ARG A 23 1.25 4.97 3.30
C ARG A 23 2.01 5.68 2.18
N LEU A 24 1.36 5.88 1.03
CA LEU A 24 1.96 6.60 -0.09
C LEU A 24 2.22 8.06 0.27
N THR A 25 1.33 8.73 1.00
CA THR A 25 1.54 10.10 1.51
C THR A 25 2.74 10.14 2.45
N SER A 26 2.80 9.23 3.44
CA SER A 26 3.95 9.13 4.36
C SER A 26 5.27 8.94 3.60
N ARG A 27 5.28 8.07 2.58
CA ARG A 27 6.44 7.85 1.73
C ARG A 27 6.79 9.09 0.90
N TYR A 28 5.79 9.72 0.32
CA TYR A 28 5.94 10.94 -0.47
C TYR A 28 6.60 12.07 0.35
N SER A 29 6.11 12.31 1.57
CA SER A 29 6.70 13.28 2.51
C SER A 29 8.12 12.87 2.92
N TYR A 30 8.36 11.58 3.17
CA TYR A 30 9.68 11.06 3.51
C TYR A 30 10.72 11.34 2.41
N VAL A 31 10.37 11.07 1.16
CA VAL A 31 11.28 11.26 0.02
C VAL A 31 11.50 12.74 -0.29
N ARG A 32 10.47 13.59 -0.15
CA ARG A 32 10.61 15.05 -0.33
C ARG A 32 11.29 15.76 0.82
N ARG A 33 11.31 15.17 2.01
CA ARG A 33 11.70 15.83 3.27
C ARG A 33 10.83 17.06 3.58
N GLU A 34 9.57 17.02 3.17
CA GLU A 34 8.59 18.09 3.35
C GLU A 34 7.25 17.47 3.77
N ASP A 35 6.55 18.13 4.67
CA ASP A 35 5.17 17.76 5.01
C ASP A 35 4.25 18.18 3.86
N SER A 36 3.50 17.23 3.29
CA SER A 36 2.52 17.55 2.25
C SER A 36 1.16 17.78 2.88
N SER A 37 0.63 19.00 2.76
CA SER A 37 -0.74 19.35 3.19
C SER A 37 -1.82 18.89 2.21
N GLU A 38 -1.44 18.49 0.99
CA GLU A 38 -2.35 17.93 0.00
C GLU A 38 -2.40 16.41 0.11
N LEU A 39 -3.60 15.86 0.22
CA LEU A 39 -3.89 14.43 0.13
C LEU A 39 -4.54 14.14 -1.24
N PRO A 40 -3.76 14.05 -2.34
CA PRO A 40 -4.30 13.67 -3.63
C PRO A 40 -4.74 12.21 -3.63
N ALA A 41 -5.56 11.82 -4.61
CA ALA A 41 -6.02 10.44 -4.74
C ALA A 41 -4.83 9.47 -4.92
N VAL A 42 -4.98 8.20 -4.51
CA VAL A 42 -3.93 7.16 -4.59
C VAL A 42 -3.24 7.12 -5.95
N GLY A 43 -4.00 7.09 -7.06
CA GLY A 43 -3.42 7.07 -8.40
C GLY A 43 -2.58 8.31 -8.74
N GLN A 44 -2.95 9.49 -8.21
CA GLN A 44 -2.17 10.73 -8.36
C GLN A 44 -0.91 10.72 -7.48
N LEU A 45 -0.99 10.16 -6.26
CA LEU A 45 0.19 9.94 -5.41
C LEU A 45 1.20 9.02 -6.09
N CYS A 46 0.74 7.91 -6.66
CA CYS A 46 1.57 7.00 -7.44
C CYS A 46 2.26 7.73 -8.60
N ASP A 47 1.51 8.52 -9.38
CA ASP A 47 2.07 9.28 -10.50
C ASP A 47 3.12 10.29 -10.04
N ARG A 48 2.84 11.04 -8.97
CA ARG A 48 3.80 12.00 -8.39
C ARG A 48 5.07 11.31 -7.86
N LEU A 49 4.94 10.14 -7.24
CA LEU A 49 6.09 9.36 -6.75
C LEU A 49 6.94 8.82 -7.91
N LEU A 50 6.29 8.25 -8.93
CA LEU A 50 6.96 7.62 -10.06
C LEU A 50 7.56 8.64 -11.03
N ASN A 51 6.84 9.72 -11.31
CA ASN A 51 7.09 10.63 -12.44
C ASN A 51 7.35 12.09 -12.01
N GLY A 52 7.36 12.39 -10.71
CA GLY A 52 7.55 13.75 -10.22
C GLY A 52 6.42 14.70 -10.63
N TYR A 53 6.73 15.99 -10.75
CA TYR A 53 5.80 16.97 -11.30
C TYR A 53 6.17 17.29 -12.74
N LYS A 54 5.17 17.33 -13.63
CA LYS A 54 5.32 17.71 -15.05
C LYS A 54 6.06 19.03 -15.28
N THR A 55 6.18 19.88 -14.27
CA THR A 55 6.75 21.24 -14.33
C THR A 55 8.17 21.38 -13.80
N LYS A 56 8.79 20.33 -13.23
CA LYS A 56 10.18 20.40 -12.72
C LYS A 56 11.07 19.39 -13.43
N GLU A 57 12.31 19.80 -13.72
CA GLU A 57 13.35 19.05 -14.46
C GLU A 57 13.86 17.76 -13.76
N ASN A 58 13.19 17.29 -12.70
CA ASN A 58 13.58 16.07 -11.99
C ASN A 58 12.44 15.02 -12.09
N PRO A 59 12.51 14.10 -13.05
CA PRO A 59 11.37 13.30 -13.51
C PRO A 59 11.02 12.11 -12.61
N HIS A 60 11.79 11.81 -11.57
CA HIS A 60 11.50 10.69 -10.67
C HIS A 60 11.76 11.10 -9.22
N LEU A 61 10.72 11.00 -8.38
CA LEU A 61 10.85 11.32 -6.97
C LEU A 61 11.30 10.07 -6.19
N GLU A 62 10.63 8.94 -6.41
CA GLU A 62 11.05 7.64 -5.88
C GLU A 62 12.13 7.02 -6.77
N ASN A 63 13.31 6.84 -6.19
CA ASN A 63 14.49 6.30 -6.87
C ASN A 63 14.78 4.84 -6.47
N ASP A 64 14.23 4.32 -5.37
CA ASP A 64 14.42 2.93 -5.00
C ASP A 64 13.57 2.03 -5.93
N PRO A 65 14.20 1.17 -6.75
CA PRO A 65 13.48 0.35 -7.72
C PRO A 65 12.47 -0.62 -7.07
N ARG A 66 12.69 -1.02 -5.81
CA ARG A 66 11.76 -1.89 -5.08
C ARG A 66 10.46 -1.16 -4.77
N PHE A 67 10.55 0.10 -4.34
CA PHE A 67 9.36 0.93 -4.11
C PHE A 67 8.65 1.24 -5.42
N ARG A 68 9.39 1.59 -6.48
CA ARG A 68 8.80 1.87 -7.79
C ARG A 68 7.96 0.72 -8.30
N ALA A 69 8.46 -0.51 -8.22
CA ALA A 69 7.72 -1.70 -8.64
C ALA A 69 6.38 -1.84 -7.89
N ILE A 70 6.39 -1.71 -6.56
CA ILE A 70 5.17 -1.79 -5.75
C ILE A 70 4.21 -0.63 -6.08
N ILE A 71 4.72 0.59 -6.26
CA ILE A 71 3.90 1.77 -6.57
C ILE A 71 3.24 1.65 -7.94
N GLU A 72 3.93 1.09 -8.94
CA GLU A 72 3.35 0.79 -10.26
C GLU A 72 2.20 -0.23 -10.16
N GLU A 73 2.36 -1.27 -9.33
CA GLU A 73 1.29 -2.24 -9.07
C GLU A 73 0.11 -1.59 -8.33
N ILE A 74 0.36 -0.73 -7.34
CA ILE A 74 -0.70 0.04 -6.66
C ILE A 74 -1.42 0.99 -7.62
N GLN A 75 -0.69 1.60 -8.56
CA GLN A 75 -1.29 2.46 -9.58
C GLN A 75 -2.26 1.68 -10.47
N LYS A 76 -1.84 0.50 -10.93
CA LYS A 76 -2.69 -0.42 -11.72
C LYS A 76 -3.91 -0.86 -10.91
N TRP A 77 -3.69 -1.28 -9.67
CA TRP A 77 -4.77 -1.66 -8.74
C TRP A 77 -5.77 -0.52 -8.55
N SER A 78 -5.31 0.71 -8.33
CA SER A 78 -6.18 1.89 -8.18
C SER A 78 -7.04 2.14 -9.41
N ALA A 79 -6.51 1.91 -10.62
CA ALA A 79 -7.25 2.05 -11.86
C ALA A 79 -8.34 0.97 -12.00
N THR A 80 -7.99 -0.30 -11.73
CA THR A 80 -8.94 -1.42 -11.72
C THR A 80 -10.05 -1.21 -10.70
N ARG A 81 -9.70 -0.77 -9.48
CA ARG A 81 -10.64 -0.41 -8.43
C ARG A 81 -11.61 0.68 -8.87
N ASN A 82 -11.10 1.77 -9.46
CA ASN A 82 -11.95 2.86 -9.94
C ASN A 82 -12.92 2.39 -11.02
N GLN A 83 -12.46 1.57 -11.97
CA GLN A 83 -13.31 0.98 -12.99
C GLN A 83 -14.42 0.12 -12.37
N ALA A 84 -14.07 -0.77 -11.42
CA ALA A 84 -15.02 -1.64 -10.76
C ALA A 84 -16.08 -0.84 -9.96
N MET A 85 -15.66 0.21 -9.25
CA MET A 85 -16.56 1.12 -8.53
C MET A 85 -17.51 1.85 -9.49
N HIS A 86 -17.01 2.33 -10.64
CA HIS A 86 -17.86 2.97 -11.64
C HIS A 86 -18.89 2.02 -12.26
N GLN A 87 -18.51 0.76 -12.52
CA GLN A 87 -19.46 -0.24 -13.03
C GLN A 87 -20.52 -0.58 -11.99
N THR A 88 -20.13 -0.75 -10.74
CA THR A 88 -21.06 -0.98 -9.61
C THR A 88 -22.07 0.16 -9.51
N ALA A 89 -21.61 1.41 -9.56
CA ALA A 89 -22.50 2.58 -9.52
C ALA A 89 -23.49 2.62 -10.69
N LYS A 90 -23.07 2.24 -11.90
CA LYS A 90 -23.96 2.15 -13.07
C LYS A 90 -25.02 1.08 -12.93
N ILE A 91 -24.66 -0.10 -12.42
CA ILE A 91 -25.60 -1.21 -12.21
C ILE A 91 -26.64 -0.81 -11.17
N LEU A 92 -26.22 -0.22 -10.04
CA LEU A 92 -27.13 0.25 -8.99
C LEU A 92 -28.06 1.38 -9.44
N ALA A 93 -27.60 2.24 -10.36
CA ALA A 93 -28.41 3.33 -10.92
C ALA A 93 -29.43 2.86 -11.96
N ASN A 94 -29.26 1.66 -12.54
CA ASN A 94 -30.12 1.14 -13.58
C ASN A 94 -31.10 0.12 -12.98
N SER A 95 -32.30 0.57 -12.63
CA SER A 95 -33.35 -0.21 -11.92
C SER A 95 -33.84 -1.48 -12.63
N SER A 96 -33.31 -1.80 -13.81
CA SER A 96 -33.67 -2.93 -14.67
C SER A 96 -32.67 -4.09 -14.64
N ALA A 97 -31.54 -3.95 -13.93
CA ALA A 97 -30.54 -4.99 -13.89
C ALA A 97 -30.96 -6.13 -12.95
N HIS A 98 -31.32 -7.28 -13.51
CA HIS A 98 -31.40 -8.57 -12.80
C HIS A 98 -30.03 -9.10 -12.31
N VAL A 99 -29.00 -8.24 -12.26
CA VAL A 99 -27.71 -8.59 -11.65
C VAL A 99 -27.91 -8.62 -10.15
N ARG A 100 -27.67 -9.77 -9.53
CA ARG A 100 -27.86 -9.89 -8.08
C ARG A 100 -26.75 -9.12 -7.39
N PHE A 101 -27.10 -8.33 -6.38
CA PHE A 101 -26.14 -7.56 -5.57
C PHE A 101 -24.94 -8.40 -5.08
N ILE A 102 -25.16 -9.70 -4.83
CA ILE A 102 -24.11 -10.66 -4.47
C ILE A 102 -23.07 -10.88 -5.59
N GLU A 103 -23.49 -10.91 -6.85
CA GLU A 103 -22.59 -11.07 -8.01
C GLU A 103 -21.69 -9.85 -8.15
N ILE A 104 -22.24 -8.65 -7.93
CA ILE A 104 -21.48 -7.40 -7.88
C ILE A 104 -20.44 -7.44 -6.75
N LEU A 105 -20.81 -7.94 -5.56
CA LEU A 105 -19.88 -8.02 -4.44
C LEU A 105 -18.71 -8.98 -4.72
N GLU A 106 -18.96 -10.15 -5.27
CA GLU A 106 -17.92 -11.13 -5.61
C GLU A 106 -16.94 -10.59 -6.67
N GLU A 107 -17.38 -9.72 -7.58
CA GLU A 107 -16.48 -9.07 -8.54
C GLU A 107 -15.37 -8.24 -7.87
N HIS A 108 -15.60 -7.72 -6.65
CA HIS A 108 -14.60 -6.93 -5.91
C HIS A 108 -13.67 -7.77 -5.03
N ARG A 109 -13.95 -9.07 -4.87
CA ARG A 109 -13.18 -9.95 -3.98
C ARG A 109 -11.70 -9.97 -4.35
N GLN A 110 -11.40 -10.18 -5.64
CA GLN A 110 -10.02 -10.23 -6.09
C GLN A 110 -9.33 -8.86 -5.92
N THR A 111 -10.03 -7.76 -6.24
CA THR A 111 -9.51 -6.41 -6.02
C THR A 111 -9.19 -6.15 -4.55
N ALA A 112 -10.02 -6.63 -3.62
CA ALA A 112 -9.73 -6.53 -2.19
C ALA A 112 -8.47 -7.34 -1.83
N LEU A 113 -8.39 -8.61 -2.24
CA LEU A 113 -7.23 -9.48 -1.97
C LEU A 113 -5.92 -8.90 -2.50
N ASP A 114 -5.93 -8.38 -3.73
CA ASP A 114 -4.78 -7.74 -4.35
C ASP A 114 -4.34 -6.50 -3.55
N GLY A 115 -5.30 -5.68 -3.11
CA GLY A 115 -5.03 -4.51 -2.28
C GLY A 115 -4.39 -4.88 -0.93
N VAL A 116 -4.83 -5.97 -0.29
CA VAL A 116 -4.19 -6.49 0.95
C VAL A 116 -2.74 -6.87 0.70
N SER A 117 -2.49 -7.61 -0.38
CA SER A 117 -1.16 -8.07 -0.75
C SER A 117 -0.21 -6.88 -0.98
N LEU A 118 -0.68 -5.87 -1.71
CA LEU A 118 0.07 -4.64 -1.98
C LEU A 118 0.36 -3.85 -0.71
N LEU A 119 -0.63 -3.67 0.17
CA LEU A 119 -0.44 -2.96 1.43
C LEU A 119 0.62 -3.64 2.31
N ARG A 120 0.56 -4.97 2.45
CA ARG A 120 1.55 -5.75 3.22
C ARG A 120 2.95 -5.59 2.67
N ARG A 121 3.12 -5.77 1.35
CA ARG A 121 4.43 -5.61 0.68
C ARG A 121 5.00 -4.20 0.86
N LEU A 122 4.16 -3.18 0.78
CA LEU A 122 4.57 -1.79 0.99
C LEU A 122 5.01 -1.55 2.44
N ASP A 123 4.22 -2.00 3.42
CA ASP A 123 4.53 -1.86 4.85
C ASP A 123 5.81 -2.61 5.23
N GLU A 124 6.01 -3.82 4.72
CA GLU A 124 7.23 -4.61 4.94
C GLU A 124 8.47 -3.91 4.39
N LEU A 125 8.40 -3.39 3.15
CA LEU A 125 9.51 -2.67 2.52
C LEU A 125 9.82 -1.34 3.23
N ASP A 126 8.79 -0.54 3.56
CA ASP A 126 8.99 0.73 4.28
C ASP A 126 9.54 0.49 5.68
N THR A 127 9.11 -0.60 6.33
CA THR A 127 9.71 -1.04 7.58
C THR A 127 11.19 -1.32 7.42
N GLN A 128 11.54 -2.24 6.52
CA GLN A 128 12.93 -2.61 6.28
C GLN A 128 13.83 -1.39 6.01
N VAL A 129 13.43 -0.52 5.09
CA VAL A 129 14.25 0.64 4.68
C VAL A 129 14.42 1.66 5.80
N ARG A 130 13.38 1.90 6.61
CA ARG A 130 13.52 2.80 7.76
C ARG A 130 14.40 2.20 8.85
N PHE A 131 14.31 0.90 9.10
CA PHE A 131 15.20 0.20 10.03
C PHE A 131 16.67 0.30 9.62
N GLU A 132 16.97 0.08 8.33
CA GLU A 132 18.32 0.27 7.76
C GLU A 132 18.83 1.71 7.97
N ALA A 133 17.92 2.70 7.93
CA ALA A 133 18.22 4.11 8.20
C ALA A 133 18.19 4.50 9.69
N GLY A 134 18.04 3.55 10.62
CA GLY A 134 17.98 3.79 12.06
C GLY A 134 16.69 4.48 12.55
N LYS A 135 15.63 4.52 11.73
CA LYS A 135 14.33 5.12 12.06
C LYS A 135 13.28 4.03 12.26
N ARG A 136 12.36 4.22 13.23
CA ARG A 136 11.19 3.33 13.36
C ARG A 136 10.02 3.90 12.55
N PRO A 137 9.37 3.10 11.68
CA PRO A 137 8.16 3.53 11.00
C PRO A 137 7.00 3.71 11.98
N GLY A 138 6.01 4.52 11.60
CA GLY A 138 4.72 4.59 12.30
C GLY A 138 3.92 3.29 12.24
N THR A 139 4.27 2.37 11.34
CA THR A 139 3.66 1.04 11.19
C THR A 139 4.27 -0.04 12.08
N TRP A 140 5.34 0.28 12.82
CA TRP A 140 5.93 -0.66 13.77
C TRP A 140 4.91 -1.00 14.87
N PRO A 141 4.78 -2.26 15.30
CA PRO A 141 3.79 -2.67 16.31
C PRO A 141 3.83 -1.83 17.60
N ASP A 142 5.01 -1.30 17.95
CA ASP A 142 5.23 -0.47 19.13
C ASP A 142 5.47 1.03 18.81
N ALA A 143 5.20 1.48 17.58
CA ALA A 143 5.45 2.88 17.16
C ALA A 143 4.65 3.90 17.99
N PHE A 144 3.43 3.53 18.38
CA PHE A 144 2.53 4.39 19.16
C PHE A 144 2.61 4.14 20.68
N PHE A 145 3.23 3.03 21.12
CA PHE A 145 3.32 2.64 22.54
C PHE A 145 4.71 2.07 22.90
N PRO A 146 5.77 2.90 22.88
CA PRO A 146 7.15 2.43 23.07
C PRO A 146 7.43 1.85 24.46
N GLU A 147 6.63 2.18 25.47
CA GLU A 147 6.80 1.73 26.86
C GLU A 147 6.58 0.22 27.05
N ARG A 148 5.89 -0.47 26.14
CA ARG A 148 5.69 -1.93 26.19
C ARG A 148 6.93 -2.73 25.76
N SER A 149 7.93 -2.08 25.17
CA SER A 149 9.11 -2.73 24.58
C SER A 149 10.14 -3.27 25.59
N SER A 150 10.03 -2.92 26.88
CA SER A 150 10.91 -3.46 27.92
C SER A 150 10.60 -4.93 28.26
N THR A 151 9.43 -5.45 27.86
CA THR A 151 8.94 -6.77 28.30
C THR A 151 9.06 -7.88 27.24
N ARG A 152 9.46 -7.59 25.99
CA ARG A 152 9.63 -8.60 24.91
C ARG A 152 10.99 -8.54 24.20
N ARG A 153 12.08 -8.42 24.96
CA ARG A 153 13.44 -8.61 24.41
C ARG A 153 13.75 -10.05 23.96
N SER A 154 12.86 -11.01 24.21
CA SER A 154 13.05 -12.43 23.85
C SER A 154 12.60 -12.81 22.43
N ASP A 155 11.82 -11.98 21.72
CA ASP A 155 11.15 -12.41 20.49
C ASP A 155 11.88 -11.97 19.20
N ILE A 156 13.03 -11.30 19.32
CA ILE A 156 13.91 -10.91 18.18
C ILE A 156 14.76 -12.13 17.73
N ALA A 157 14.15 -13.31 17.64
CA ALA A 157 14.78 -14.51 17.10
C ALA A 157 14.42 -14.76 15.63
N TRP A 158 13.39 -14.07 15.09
CA TRP A 158 12.93 -14.25 13.71
C TRP A 158 13.72 -13.42 12.67
N LEU A 159 14.26 -12.24 13.05
CA LEU A 159 15.08 -11.43 12.14
C LEU A 159 16.45 -12.07 11.82
N ASN A 160 16.93 -13.01 12.64
CA ASN A 160 18.16 -13.78 12.39
C ASN A 160 17.94 -15.05 11.55
N ARG A 161 16.73 -15.25 10.98
CA ARG A 161 16.37 -16.43 10.18
C ARG A 161 16.22 -16.16 8.68
N MET A 162 16.72 -15.04 8.18
CA MET A 162 16.88 -14.86 6.74
C MET A 162 18.25 -15.41 6.32
N PRO A 163 18.33 -16.36 5.38
CA PRO A 163 19.62 -16.81 4.86
C PRO A 163 20.31 -15.60 4.22
N ALA A 164 21.52 -15.31 4.67
CA ALA A 164 22.39 -14.36 3.99
C ALA A 164 22.51 -14.80 2.52
N ALA A 165 22.22 -13.89 1.59
CA ALA A 165 22.43 -14.13 0.18
C ALA A 165 23.90 -14.54 -0.02
N SER A 166 24.12 -15.80 -0.37
CA SER A 166 25.44 -16.34 -0.67
C SER A 166 25.99 -15.61 -1.88
N THR A 167 26.92 -14.68 -1.65
CA THR A 167 27.75 -14.10 -2.69
C THR A 167 28.71 -15.19 -3.19
N THR A 168 28.30 -15.97 -4.18
CA THR A 168 29.24 -16.81 -4.92
C THR A 168 29.99 -15.91 -5.91
N SER A 169 31.17 -15.48 -5.48
CA SER A 169 32.22 -14.95 -6.34
C SER A 169 33.27 -16.06 -6.48
N GLN A 170 33.40 -16.67 -7.65
CA GLN A 170 34.59 -17.38 -8.11
C GLN A 170 34.69 -17.13 -9.63
N VAL A 171 35.66 -16.30 -10.04
CA VAL A 171 36.97 -16.66 -10.64
C VAL A 171 36.81 -17.33 -12.01
#